data_AF-A0A8J7FT40-F1
#
_entry.id   AF-A0A8J7FT40-F1
#
_cell.length_a   1.000
_cell.length_b   1.000
_cell.length_c   1.000
_cell.angle_alpha   90.00
_cell.angle_beta   90.00
_cell.angle_gamma   90.00
#
_symmetry.space_group_name_H-M   'P 1'
#
loop_
_entity.id
_entity.type
_entity.pdbx_description
1 polymer ?
#
loop_
_entity_poly.entity_id
_entity_poly.type
_entity_poly.pdbx_seq_one_letter_code
_entity_poly.pdbx_strand_id
1 'polypeptide(L)'
;MKQLKKIIYIFGLITILITLKSCGGSYESENREELSSAFEDLFHFNPPNSIEEIKVKNSVYYDTVMYWMYFTYSFDVIKKIISKDQELKIAFKNSSEFNQISEFIKKNTHNPKWLKLPNENTNQIYYKKDFKEHSVLSVYYIWSDSKSRKTYLYIHEY
;
A
#
# COMPACT_ATOMS: atom_id res chain seq x y z
N MET A 1 -17.30 45.79 22.84
CA MET A 1 -16.30 44.85 23.41
C MET A 1 -16.74 43.38 23.44
N LYS A 2 -17.99 43.02 23.82
CA LYS A 2 -18.46 41.61 23.83
C LYS A 2 -18.57 40.94 22.44
N GLN A 3 -18.97 41.71 21.42
CA GLN A 3 -19.07 41.25 20.01
C GLN A 3 -17.71 40.85 19.41
N LEU A 4 -16.67 41.66 19.65
CA LEU A 4 -15.31 41.42 19.14
C LEU A 4 -14.69 40.13 19.73
N LYS A 5 -14.95 39.84 21.01
CA LYS A 5 -14.51 38.59 21.67
C LYS A 5 -15.18 37.34 21.08
N LYS A 6 -16.45 37.43 20.66
CA LYS A 6 -17.16 36.33 19.98
C LYS A 6 -16.57 36.03 18.60
N ILE A 7 -16.23 37.06 17.84
CA ILE A 7 -15.65 36.91 16.49
C ILE A 7 -14.27 36.25 16.56
N ILE A 8 -13.42 36.68 17.51
CA ILE A 8 -12.09 36.06 17.72
C ILE A 8 -12.21 34.59 18.13
N TYR A 9 -13.20 34.25 18.98
CA TYR A 9 -13.42 32.86 19.40
C TYR A 9 -13.91 31.96 18.24
N ILE A 10 -14.79 32.48 17.38
CA ILE A 10 -15.30 31.78 16.20
C ILE A 10 -14.17 31.59 15.16
N PHE A 11 -13.36 32.63 14.91
CA PHE A 11 -12.20 32.52 14.02
C PHE A 11 -11.15 31.53 14.56
N GLY A 12 -10.89 31.51 15.88
CA GLY A 12 -10.01 30.52 16.51
C GLY A 12 -10.50 29.08 16.34
N LEU A 13 -11.80 28.84 16.54
CA LEU A 13 -12.42 27.53 16.33
C LEU A 13 -12.40 27.07 14.87
N ILE A 14 -12.64 27.99 13.93
CA ILE A 14 -12.59 27.69 12.49
C ILE A 14 -11.15 27.38 12.06
N THR A 15 -10.16 28.08 12.59
CA THR A 15 -8.74 27.82 12.27
C THR A 15 -8.29 26.45 12.79
N ILE A 16 -8.76 26.03 13.98
CA ILE A 16 -8.53 24.67 14.53
C ILE A 16 -9.23 23.59 13.69
N LEU A 17 -10.44 23.86 13.19
CA LEU A 17 -11.17 22.94 12.31
C LEU A 17 -10.53 22.79 10.91
N ILE A 18 -9.84 23.83 10.42
CA ILE A 18 -9.12 23.79 9.14
C ILE A 18 -7.76 23.09 9.29
N THR A 19 -7.05 23.28 10.40
CA THR A 19 -5.77 22.57 10.64
C THR A 19 -5.96 21.07 10.91
N LEU A 20 -7.13 20.64 11.39
CA LEU A 20 -7.48 19.22 11.51
C LEU A 20 -7.77 18.53 10.16
N LYS A 21 -7.99 19.28 9.07
CA LYS A 21 -8.21 18.72 7.72
C LYS A 21 -6.93 18.58 6.88
N SER A 22 -5.78 19.04 7.36
CA SER A 22 -4.48 18.78 6.71
C SER A 22 -3.84 17.47 7.21
N CYS A 23 -4.67 16.47 7.51
CA CYS A 23 -4.24 15.15 7.93
C CYS A 23 -4.62 14.14 6.82
N GLY A 24 -3.63 13.39 6.37
CA GLY A 24 -3.64 12.47 5.24
C GLY A 24 -4.96 11.87 4.77
N GLY A 25 -5.15 11.89 3.44
CA GLY A 25 -6.28 11.21 2.79
C GLY A 25 -6.02 9.72 2.65
N SER A 26 -7.07 8.92 2.82
CA SER A 26 -7.12 7.51 2.43
C SER A 26 -8.17 7.33 1.36
N TYR A 27 -7.85 6.60 0.30
CA TYR A 27 -8.77 6.37 -0.83
C TYR A 27 -8.79 4.88 -1.20
N GLU A 28 -9.98 4.32 -1.35
CA GLU A 28 -10.25 2.96 -1.86
C GLU A 28 -11.31 3.09 -2.96
N SER A 29 -10.98 2.68 -4.20
CA SER A 29 -11.93 2.69 -5.33
C SER A 29 -12.67 1.37 -5.45
N GLU A 30 -13.93 1.42 -5.89
CA GLU A 30 -14.73 0.26 -6.29
C GLU A 30 -14.89 0.16 -7.82
N ASN A 31 -14.43 1.16 -8.58
CA ASN A 31 -14.59 1.20 -10.03
C ASN A 31 -13.51 0.34 -10.72
N ARG A 32 -13.93 -0.63 -11.55
CA ARG A 32 -13.01 -1.53 -12.24
C ARG A 32 -12.04 -0.80 -13.18
N GLU A 33 -12.45 0.27 -13.85
CA GLU A 33 -11.58 1.04 -14.74
C GLU A 33 -10.48 1.74 -13.94
N GLU A 34 -10.83 2.40 -12.84
CA GLU A 34 -9.86 3.05 -11.93
C GLU A 34 -8.91 2.03 -11.31
N LEU A 35 -9.43 0.87 -10.88
CA LEU A 35 -8.62 -0.22 -10.33
C LEU A 35 -7.66 -0.82 -11.39
N SER A 36 -8.09 -0.87 -12.65
CA SER A 36 -7.26 -1.36 -13.75
C SER A 36 -6.17 -0.35 -14.11
N SER A 37 -6.50 0.95 -14.11
CA SER A 37 -5.52 2.04 -14.25
C SER A 37 -4.49 1.98 -13.14
N ALA A 38 -4.91 1.84 -11.88
CA ALA A 38 -4.00 1.75 -10.75
C ALA A 38 -3.08 0.52 -10.80
N PHE A 39 -3.55 -0.59 -11.35
CA PHE A 39 -2.72 -1.77 -11.64
C PHE A 39 -1.70 -1.50 -12.76
N GLU A 40 -2.15 -0.86 -13.85
CA GLU A 40 -1.27 -0.50 -14.97
C GLU A 40 -0.20 0.52 -14.56
N ASP A 41 -0.53 1.50 -13.73
CA ASP A 41 0.41 2.50 -13.22
C ASP A 41 1.56 1.85 -12.45
N LEU A 42 1.28 0.80 -11.67
CA LEU A 42 2.30 0.09 -10.89
C LEU A 42 3.14 -0.88 -11.71
N PHE A 43 2.51 -1.66 -12.59
CA PHE A 43 3.17 -2.79 -13.24
C PHE A 43 3.50 -2.53 -14.72
N HIS A 44 3.07 -1.39 -15.25
CA HIS A 44 3.24 -0.97 -16.64
C HIS A 44 2.68 -1.98 -17.64
N PHE A 45 1.53 -2.57 -17.31
CA PHE A 45 0.69 -3.34 -18.23
C PHE A 45 -0.73 -3.49 -17.67
N ASN A 46 -1.70 -3.55 -18.58
CA ASN A 46 -3.10 -3.81 -18.23
C ASN A 46 -3.32 -5.16 -17.52
N PRO A 47 -4.16 -5.21 -16.46
CA PRO A 47 -4.48 -6.47 -15.81
C PRO A 47 -5.21 -7.41 -16.79
N PRO A 48 -4.72 -8.64 -17.02
CA PRO A 48 -5.42 -9.59 -17.88
C PRO A 48 -6.73 -10.08 -17.24
N ASN A 49 -7.61 -10.70 -18.02
CA ASN A 49 -8.90 -11.22 -17.55
C ASN A 49 -8.79 -12.24 -16.40
N SER A 50 -7.63 -12.90 -16.23
CA SER A 50 -7.36 -13.77 -15.08
C SER A 50 -7.31 -13.01 -13.74
N ILE A 51 -7.19 -11.68 -13.78
CA ILE A 51 -7.23 -10.79 -12.62
C ILE A 51 -8.67 -10.32 -12.40
N GLU A 52 -9.46 -11.18 -11.78
CA GLU A 52 -10.90 -10.95 -11.53
C GLU A 52 -11.14 -9.84 -10.52
N GLU A 53 -10.37 -9.83 -9.43
CA GLU A 53 -10.46 -8.82 -8.39
C GLU A 53 -9.18 -8.01 -8.29
N ILE A 54 -9.34 -6.72 -8.02
CA ILE A 54 -8.29 -5.78 -7.63
C ILE A 54 -8.88 -4.95 -6.49
N LYS A 55 -8.10 -4.69 -5.44
CA LYS A 55 -8.39 -3.62 -4.49
C LYS A 55 -7.14 -2.81 -4.28
N VAL A 56 -7.31 -1.51 -4.09
CA VAL A 56 -6.24 -0.58 -3.82
C VAL A 56 -6.60 0.26 -2.61
N LYS A 57 -5.58 0.61 -1.83
CA LYS A 57 -5.67 1.65 -0.82
C LYS A 57 -4.41 2.49 -0.92
N ASN A 58 -4.59 3.80 -1.00
CA ASN A 58 -3.48 4.75 -0.92
C ASN A 58 -3.64 5.59 0.33
N SER A 59 -2.54 5.90 1.00
CA SER A 59 -2.54 6.84 2.11
C SER A 59 -1.29 7.70 2.08
N VAL A 60 -1.47 9.01 2.23
CA VAL A 60 -0.38 9.99 2.23
C VAL A 60 -0.41 10.72 3.56
N TYR A 61 0.68 10.71 4.31
CA TYR A 61 0.83 11.41 5.59
C TYR A 61 2.14 12.18 5.60
N TYR A 62 2.05 13.51 5.53
CA TYR A 62 3.23 14.38 5.43
C TYR A 62 4.13 13.99 4.23
N ASP A 63 5.34 13.53 4.50
CA ASP A 63 6.35 13.02 3.55
C ASP A 63 6.16 11.53 3.22
N THR A 64 5.32 10.83 3.97
CA THR A 64 5.11 9.39 3.85
C THR A 64 4.00 9.05 2.86
N VAL A 65 4.28 8.17 1.90
CA VAL A 65 3.30 7.58 0.98
C VAL A 65 3.23 6.07 1.18
N MET A 66 2.03 5.55 1.38
CA MET A 66 1.78 4.12 1.50
C MET A 66 0.77 3.69 0.45
N TYR A 67 1.10 2.59 -0.23
CA TYR A 67 0.28 1.99 -1.26
C TYR A 67 0.06 0.53 -0.91
N TRP A 68 -1.19 0.09 -0.87
CA TRP A 68 -1.56 -1.30 -0.76
C TRP A 68 -2.37 -1.70 -1.98
N MET A 69 -2.10 -2.88 -2.52
CA MET A 69 -2.99 -3.51 -3.48
C MET A 69 -3.14 -4.99 -3.16
N TYR A 70 -4.30 -5.56 -3.45
CA TYR A 70 -4.35 -6.98 -3.76
C TYR A 70 -4.99 -7.21 -5.10
N PHE A 71 -4.63 -8.33 -5.73
CA PHE A 71 -5.28 -8.81 -6.93
C PHE A 71 -5.39 -10.34 -6.95
N THR A 72 -6.27 -10.88 -7.79
CA THR A 72 -6.40 -12.33 -7.97
C THR A 72 -5.07 -12.94 -8.45
N TYR A 73 -4.61 -14.01 -7.80
CA TYR A 73 -3.35 -14.66 -8.15
C TYR A 73 -3.41 -15.26 -9.56
N SER A 74 -2.42 -14.90 -10.38
CA SER A 74 -2.13 -15.50 -11.68
C SER A 74 -0.62 -15.69 -11.81
N PHE A 75 -0.18 -16.93 -12.07
CA PHE A 75 1.25 -17.26 -12.17
C PHE A 75 1.95 -16.43 -13.24
N ASP A 76 1.33 -16.27 -14.42
CA ASP A 76 1.90 -15.51 -15.53
C ASP A 76 2.05 -14.02 -15.19
N VAL A 77 1.08 -13.47 -14.46
CA VAL A 77 1.13 -12.07 -13.99
C VAL A 77 2.27 -11.89 -12.99
N ILE A 78 2.40 -12.79 -12.01
CA ILE A 78 3.49 -12.73 -11.03
C ILE A 78 4.85 -12.86 -11.68
N LYS A 79 5.00 -13.81 -12.61
CA LYS A 79 6.23 -13.98 -13.39
C LYS A 79 6.57 -12.69 -14.16
N LYS A 80 5.58 -12.05 -14.78
CA LYS A 80 5.75 -10.80 -15.52
C LYS A 80 6.18 -9.65 -14.60
N ILE A 81 5.55 -9.50 -13.43
CA ILE A 81 5.91 -8.49 -12.43
C ILE A 81 7.37 -8.67 -11.99
N ILE A 82 7.73 -9.88 -11.55
CA ILE A 82 9.09 -10.18 -11.06
C ILE A 82 10.14 -9.96 -12.16
N SER A 83 9.81 -10.28 -13.42
CA SER A 83 10.73 -10.09 -14.54
C SER A 83 10.98 -8.62 -14.90
N LYS A 84 10.02 -7.73 -14.64
CA LYS A 84 10.13 -6.30 -14.92
C LYS A 84 10.75 -5.54 -13.74
N ASP A 85 10.36 -5.89 -12.53
CA ASP A 85 10.76 -5.18 -11.30
C ASP A 85 12.15 -5.60 -10.81
N GLN A 86 13.07 -5.98 -11.71
CA GLN A 86 14.33 -6.65 -11.37
C GLN A 86 15.17 -5.94 -10.30
N GLU A 87 16.01 -6.79 -9.67
CA GLU A 87 16.68 -6.67 -8.36
C GLU A 87 15.82 -7.01 -7.13
N LEU A 88 14.66 -7.66 -7.31
CA LEU A 88 13.92 -8.24 -6.17
C LEU A 88 14.73 -9.34 -5.46
N LYS A 89 14.85 -9.20 -4.15
CA LYS A 89 15.30 -10.24 -3.21
C LYS A 89 14.12 -11.12 -2.83
N ILE A 90 14.41 -12.33 -2.33
CA ILE A 90 13.41 -13.30 -1.90
C ILE A 90 13.59 -13.59 -0.41
N ALA A 91 12.53 -13.42 0.37
CA ALA A 91 12.45 -13.91 1.74
C ALA A 91 11.58 -15.16 1.77
N PHE A 92 12.19 -16.32 2.00
CA PHE A 92 11.48 -17.59 2.06
C PHE A 92 10.72 -17.75 3.37
N LYS A 93 9.62 -18.50 3.35
CA LYS A 93 8.86 -18.86 4.55
C LYS A 93 9.78 -19.38 5.65
N ASN A 94 9.52 -18.96 6.89
CA ASN A 94 10.28 -19.29 8.10
C ASN A 94 11.71 -18.71 8.17
N SER A 95 12.16 -17.91 7.19
CA SER A 95 13.42 -17.16 7.31
C SER A 95 13.29 -16.00 8.31
N SER A 96 14.41 -15.51 8.82
CA SER A 96 14.44 -14.31 9.68
C SER A 96 13.87 -13.11 8.94
N GLU A 97 14.23 -12.94 7.67
CA GLU A 97 13.80 -11.86 6.79
C GLU A 97 12.29 -11.88 6.58
N PHE A 98 11.70 -13.06 6.37
CA PHE A 98 10.25 -13.22 6.22
C PHE A 98 9.51 -12.73 7.48
N ASN A 99 10.00 -13.12 8.66
CA ASN A 99 9.40 -12.71 9.93
C ASN A 99 9.57 -11.20 10.16
N GLN A 100 10.74 -10.64 9.85
CA GLN A 100 11.00 -9.20 9.95
C GLN A 100 10.07 -8.37 9.04
N ILE A 101 9.89 -8.80 7.78
CA ILE A 101 8.97 -8.12 6.85
C ILE A 101 7.53 -8.23 7.35
N SER A 102 7.11 -9.41 7.79
CA SER A 102 5.75 -9.64 8.29
C SER A 102 5.43 -8.76 9.51
N GLU A 103 6.35 -8.69 10.48
CA GLU A 103 6.22 -7.84 11.66
C GLU A 103 6.30 -6.34 11.33
N PHE A 104 7.11 -5.95 10.33
CA PHE A 104 7.13 -4.57 9.84
C PHE A 104 5.77 -4.15 9.27
N ILE A 105 5.19 -4.96 8.38
CA ILE A 105 3.87 -4.67 7.80
C ILE A 105 2.81 -4.64 8.91
N LYS A 106 2.83 -5.62 9.82
CA LYS A 106 1.86 -5.72 10.93
C LYS A 106 1.84 -4.51 11.85
N LYS A 107 2.99 -3.88 12.11
CA LYS A 107 3.09 -2.68 12.97
C LYS A 107 2.45 -1.44 12.35
N ASN A 108 2.15 -1.45 11.05
CA ASN A 108 1.50 -0.33 10.40
C ASN A 108 0.02 -0.22 10.84
N THR A 109 -0.32 0.89 11.51
CA THR A 109 -1.66 1.19 12.02
C THR A 109 -2.69 1.50 10.93
N HIS A 110 -2.23 1.75 9.70
CA HIS A 110 -3.05 2.16 8.56
C HIS A 110 -3.35 1.03 7.58
N ASN A 111 -2.95 -0.21 7.90
CA ASN A 111 -3.24 -1.36 7.05
C ASN A 111 -4.74 -1.44 6.69
N PRO A 112 -5.09 -1.71 5.41
CA PRO A 112 -6.47 -1.94 5.03
C PRO A 112 -7.05 -3.16 5.74
N LYS A 113 -8.35 -3.14 6.05
CA LYS A 113 -9.05 -4.26 6.71
C LYS A 113 -9.01 -5.56 5.91
N TRP A 114 -8.87 -5.45 4.59
CA TRP A 114 -8.79 -6.59 3.68
C TRP A 114 -7.37 -7.17 3.53
N LEU A 115 -6.34 -6.50 4.06
CA LEU A 115 -4.97 -6.96 3.95
C LEU A 115 -4.79 -8.24 4.76
N LYS A 116 -4.30 -9.30 4.12
CA LYS A 116 -3.82 -10.48 4.82
C LYS A 116 -2.30 -10.44 4.88
N LEU A 117 -1.77 -10.41 6.09
CA LEU A 117 -0.34 -10.50 6.33
C LEU A 117 0.21 -11.83 5.81
N PRO A 118 1.51 -11.89 5.45
CA PRO A 118 2.17 -13.16 5.16
C PRO A 118 1.95 -14.15 6.30
N ASN A 119 1.56 -15.37 5.95
CA ASN A 119 1.10 -16.41 6.88
C ASN A 119 1.59 -17.81 6.44
N GLU A 120 1.02 -18.87 7.02
CA GLU A 120 1.36 -20.25 6.69
C GLU A 120 1.09 -20.64 5.21
N ASN A 121 0.21 -19.92 4.53
CA ASN A 121 -0.13 -20.14 3.11
C ASN A 121 0.75 -19.32 2.16
N THR A 122 1.68 -18.52 2.69
CA THR A 122 2.64 -17.69 1.95
C THR A 122 4.00 -18.38 1.92
N ASN A 123 4.45 -18.80 0.73
CA ASN A 123 5.73 -19.52 0.59
C ASN A 123 6.95 -18.59 0.60
N GLN A 124 6.77 -17.37 0.11
CA GLN A 124 7.84 -16.38 0.00
C GLN A 124 7.28 -14.97 -0.18
N ILE A 125 8.13 -13.99 0.07
CA ILE A 125 7.89 -12.58 -0.20
C ILE A 125 9.00 -12.11 -1.14
N TYR A 126 8.63 -11.52 -2.28
CA TYR A 126 9.59 -10.80 -3.11
C TYR A 126 9.67 -9.36 -2.61
N TYR A 127 10.88 -8.82 -2.53
CA TYR A 127 11.07 -7.50 -1.96
C TYR A 127 12.24 -6.73 -2.54
N LYS A 128 12.14 -5.41 -2.48
CA LYS A 128 13.27 -4.48 -2.64
C LYS A 128 13.17 -3.35 -1.61
N LYS A 129 14.31 -2.79 -1.25
CA LYS A 129 14.43 -1.64 -0.35
C LYS A 129 15.26 -0.58 -1.06
N ASP A 130 15.07 0.67 -0.68
CA ASP A 130 15.88 1.82 -1.11
C ASP A 130 15.87 2.00 -2.64
N PHE A 131 14.72 1.71 -3.27
CA PHE A 131 14.58 1.71 -4.74
C PHE A 131 14.31 3.09 -5.33
N LYS A 132 14.15 4.12 -4.48
CA LYS A 132 14.08 5.53 -4.89
C LYS A 132 15.41 6.22 -4.59
N GLU A 133 16.02 6.83 -5.61
CA GLU A 133 17.34 7.50 -5.54
C GLU A 133 17.46 8.57 -4.44
N HIS A 134 16.33 9.08 -3.93
CA HIS A 134 16.29 10.12 -2.88
C HIS A 134 15.51 9.71 -1.63
N SER A 135 15.11 8.44 -1.49
CA SER A 135 14.39 7.91 -0.32
C SER A 135 15.04 6.62 0.17
N VAL A 136 15.88 6.79 1.20
CA VAL A 136 16.60 5.73 1.95
C VAL A 136 15.68 4.87 2.84
N LEU A 137 14.37 5.03 2.71
CA LEU A 137 13.36 4.34 3.53
C LEU A 137 12.20 3.81 2.68
N SER A 138 12.43 3.64 1.37
CA SER A 138 11.45 3.08 0.44
C SER A 138 11.47 1.55 0.48
N VAL A 139 10.31 0.90 0.63
CA VAL A 139 10.18 -0.56 0.62
C VAL A 139 9.05 -1.01 -0.27
N TYR A 140 9.27 -2.13 -0.96
CA TYR A 140 8.32 -2.78 -1.84
C TYR A 140 8.27 -4.25 -1.45
N TYR A 141 7.08 -4.76 -1.11
CA TYR A 141 6.85 -6.15 -0.74
C TYR A 141 5.67 -6.71 -1.53
N ILE A 142 5.88 -7.85 -2.19
CA ILE A 142 4.82 -8.58 -2.89
C ILE A 142 4.82 -10.05 -2.47
N TRP A 143 3.65 -10.57 -2.09
CA TRP A 143 3.49 -11.96 -1.64
C TRP A 143 2.14 -12.51 -2.08
N SER A 144 2.06 -13.83 -2.23
CA SER A 144 0.83 -14.52 -2.62
C SER A 144 0.42 -15.51 -1.55
N ASP A 145 -0.86 -15.45 -1.18
CA ASP A 145 -1.51 -16.41 -0.29
C ASP A 145 -2.15 -17.51 -1.14
N SER A 146 -1.62 -18.72 -1.03
CA SER A 146 -2.03 -19.85 -1.87
C SER A 146 -3.46 -20.32 -1.62
N LYS A 147 -3.98 -20.14 -0.40
CA LYS A 147 -5.33 -20.57 0.01
C LYS A 147 -6.41 -19.65 -0.53
N SER A 148 -6.22 -18.34 -0.41
CA SER A 148 -7.18 -17.33 -0.89
C SER A 148 -6.98 -16.94 -2.34
N ARG A 149 -5.90 -17.42 -2.98
CA ARG A 149 -5.52 -17.08 -4.36
C ARG A 149 -5.46 -15.56 -4.56
N LYS A 150 -4.90 -14.84 -3.61
CA LYS A 150 -4.67 -13.39 -3.70
C LYS A 150 -3.19 -13.09 -3.62
N THR A 151 -2.75 -12.12 -4.41
CA THR A 151 -1.44 -11.51 -4.29
C THR A 151 -1.63 -10.15 -3.66
N TYR A 152 -0.81 -9.85 -2.67
CA TYR A 152 -0.77 -8.59 -1.96
C TYR A 152 0.52 -7.87 -2.31
N LEU A 153 0.41 -6.57 -2.52
CA LEU A 153 1.48 -5.62 -2.70
C LEU A 153 1.39 -4.59 -1.58
N TYR A 154 2.53 -4.24 -1.00
CA TYR A 154 2.67 -3.11 -0.11
C TYR A 154 3.93 -2.32 -0.50
N ILE A 155 3.74 -1.03 -0.75
CA ILE A 155 4.80 -0.07 -0.98
C ILE A 155 4.70 0.98 0.12
N HIS A 156 5.84 1.34 0.70
CA HIS A 156 5.94 2.41 1.67
C HIS A 156 7.16 3.25 1.32
N GLU A 157 6.94 4.55 1.21
CA GLU A 157 7.92 5.54 0.79
C GLU A 157 7.92 6.66 1.83
N TYR A 158 9.11 7.11 2.21
CA TYR A 158 9.34 8.15 3.18
C TYR A 158 10.32 9.17 2.61
#